data_AF-A0A255PGH6-F1
#
_entry.id   AF-A0A255PGH6-F1
#
_cell.length_a   1.000
_cell.length_b   1.000
_cell.length_c   1.000
_cell.angle_alpha   90.00
_cell.angle_beta   90.00
_cell.angle_gamma   90.00
#
_symmetry.space_group_name_H-M   'P 1'
#
loop_
_entity.id
_entity.type
_entity.pdbx_description
1 polymer ?
#
loop_
_entity_poly.entity_id
_entity_poly.type
_entity_poly.pdbx_seq_one_letter_code
_entity_poly.pdbx_strand_id
1 'polypeptide(L)' 'MRTCPQFAALREEYEREIGYLSAHSERHAGRPSAKASATYAASTKARMARALSGHVGRCPECG' A
#
# COMPACT_ATOMS: atom_id res chain seq x y z
N MET A 1 -2.56 -15.74 -12.26
CA MET A 1 -3.52 -14.70 -11.86
C MET A 1 -3.56 -13.64 -12.93
N ARG A 2 -4.72 -13.44 -13.54
CA ARG A 2 -4.94 -12.29 -14.41
C ARG A 2 -5.31 -11.10 -13.53
N THR A 3 -4.76 -9.92 -13.83
CA THR A 3 -5.06 -8.68 -13.10
C THR A 3 -5.44 -7.60 -14.11
N CYS A 4 -6.50 -6.85 -13.85
CA CYS A 4 -6.96 -5.79 -14.74
C CYS A 4 -6.18 -4.48 -14.52
N PRO A 5 -6.28 -3.49 -15.43
CA PRO A 5 -5.62 -2.20 -15.27
C PRO A 5 -6.01 -1.47 -13.97
N GLN A 6 -7.24 -1.63 -13.51
CA GLN A 6 -7.69 -1.02 -12.25
C GLN A 6 -6.99 -1.63 -11.03
N PHE A 7 -6.73 -2.95 -11.04
CA PHE A 7 -5.94 -3.60 -9.99
C PHE A 7 -4.52 -3.02 -9.95
N ALA A 8 -3.89 -2.85 -11.11
CA ALA A 8 -2.55 -2.29 -11.21
C ALA A 8 -2.51 -0.84 -10.70
N ALA A 9 -3.46 0.00 -11.12
CA ALA A 9 -3.55 1.38 -10.67
C ALA A 9 -3.79 1.49 -9.15
N LEU A 10 -4.69 0.66 -8.60
CA LEU A 10 -4.96 0.61 -7.17
C LEU A 10 -3.72 0.19 -6.38
N ARG A 11 -2.98 -0.81 -6.87
CA ARG A 11 -1.73 -1.26 -6.24
C ARG A 11 -0.68 -0.14 -6.28
N GLU A 12 -0.49 0.50 -7.42
CA GLU A 12 0.51 1.55 -7.62
C GLU A 12 0.27 2.75 -6.69
N GLU A 13 -0.99 3.16 -6.48
CA GLU A 13 -1.32 4.23 -5.55
C GLU A 13 -0.91 3.91 -4.11
N TYR A 14 -1.23 2.70 -3.64
CA TYR A 14 -0.81 2.25 -2.32
C TYR A 14 0.71 2.10 -2.19
N GLU A 15 1.37 1.52 -3.19
CA GLU A 15 2.83 1.36 -3.20
C GLU A 15 3.54 2.71 -3.14
N ARG A 16 3.02 3.72 -3.85
CA ARG A 16 3.52 5.09 -3.80
C ARG A 16 3.34 5.71 -2.41
N GLU A 17 2.18 5.56 -1.76
CA GLU A 17 1.96 6.05 -0.40
C GLU A 17 2.91 5.37 0.61
N ILE A 18 3.04 4.04 0.54
CA ILE A 18 3.94 3.25 1.38
C ILE A 18 5.39 3.71 1.18
N GLY A 19 5.79 3.95 -0.08
CA GLY A 19 7.11 4.46 -0.42
C GLY A 19 7.40 5.81 0.24
N TYR A 20 6.46 6.76 0.18
CA TYR A 20 6.63 8.05 0.86
C TYR A 20 6.74 7.92 2.37
N LEU A 21 5.89 7.10 2.99
CA LEU A 21 5.90 6.88 4.45
C LEU A 21 7.20 6.20 4.91
N SER A 22 7.67 5.23 4.15
CA SER A 22 8.92 4.51 4.44
C SER A 22 10.12 5.43 4.30
N ALA A 23 10.21 6.18 3.18
CA ALA A 23 11.29 7.14 2.95
C ALA A 23 11.29 8.26 4.02
N HIS A 24 10.13 8.76 4.44
CA HIS A 24 10.05 9.73 5.52
C HIS A 24 10.53 9.13 6.85
N SER A 25 10.16 7.88 7.15
CA SER A 25 10.63 7.17 8.35
C SER A 25 12.15 7.05 8.39
N GLU A 26 12.76 6.63 7.28
CA GLU A 26 14.21 6.49 7.14
C GLU A 26 14.94 7.83 7.28
N ARG A 27 14.46 8.88 6.58
CA ARG A 27 15.07 10.22 6.62
C ARG A 27 15.01 10.87 8.00
N HIS A 28 14.04 10.50 8.83
CA HIS A 28 13.84 11.07 10.16
C HIS A 28 14.10 10.06 11.29
N ALA A 29 14.91 9.02 11.02
CA ALA A 29 15.24 7.98 11.99
C ALA A 29 15.63 8.58 13.35
N GLY A 30 15.06 8.00 14.43
CA GLY A 30 15.23 8.48 15.80
C GLY A 30 14.23 9.57 16.23
N ARG A 31 13.43 10.14 15.32
CA ARG A 31 12.34 11.08 15.68
C ARG A 31 11.02 10.33 15.90
N PRO A 32 10.12 10.82 16.78
CA PRO A 32 8.78 10.26 16.95
C PRO A 32 7.97 10.22 15.64
N SER A 33 8.15 11.22 14.78
CA SER A 33 7.50 11.28 13.46
C SER A 33 7.91 10.12 12.55
N ALA A 34 9.17 9.65 12.62
CA ALA A 34 9.60 8.49 11.85
C ALA A 34 8.92 7.19 12.32
N LYS A 35 8.74 7.02 13.63
CA LYS A 35 8.01 5.87 14.18
C LYS A 35 6.53 5.88 13.76
N ALA A 36 5.91 7.06 13.75
CA ALA A 36 4.55 7.21 13.26
C ALA A 36 4.45 6.84 11.77
N SER A 37 5.35 7.35 10.93
CA SER A 37 5.38 7.01 9.49
C SER A 37 5.62 5.52 9.23
N ALA A 38 6.48 4.85 9.99
CA ALA A 38 6.67 3.40 9.88
C ALA A 38 5.38 2.64 10.22
N THR A 39 4.69 3.04 11.29
CA THR A 39 3.39 2.46 11.68
C THR A 39 2.34 2.66 10.59
N TYR A 40 2.30 3.86 9.99
CA TYR A 40 1.40 4.14 8.89
C TYR A 40 1.74 3.33 7.64
N ALA A 41 3.02 3.19 7.27
CA ALA A 41 3.43 2.36 6.14
C ALA A 41 2.97 0.89 6.31
N ALA A 42 3.14 0.32 7.51
CA ALA A 42 2.68 -1.03 7.82
C ALA A 42 1.15 -1.14 7.73
N SER A 43 0.42 -0.16 8.27
CA SER A 43 -1.03 -0.11 8.23
C SER A 43 -1.57 0.04 6.80
N THR A 44 -0.95 0.89 6.00
CA THR A 44 -1.29 1.10 4.58
C THR A 44 -1.02 -0.17 3.78
N LYS A 45 0.05 -0.92 4.06
CA LYS A 45 0.30 -2.24 3.45
C LYS A 45 -0.82 -3.24 3.76
N ALA A 46 -1.31 -3.27 5.00
CA ALA A 46 -2.43 -4.13 5.38
C ALA A 46 -3.75 -3.72 4.69
N ARG A 47 -3.99 -2.41 4.55
CA ARG A 47 -5.14 -1.86 3.82
C ARG A 47 -5.08 -2.22 2.32
N MET A 48 -3.91 -2.08 1.70
CA MET A 48 -3.65 -2.49 0.32
C MET A 48 -4.01 -3.97 0.11
N ALA A 49 -3.51 -4.86 0.96
CA ALA A 49 -3.80 -6.29 0.85
C ALA A 49 -5.32 -6.57 0.89
N ARG A 50 -6.06 -5.93 1.80
CA ARG A 50 -7.53 -6.07 1.87
C ARG A 50 -8.22 -5.53 0.62
N ALA A 51 -7.78 -4.37 0.12
CA ALA A 51 -8.36 -3.75 -1.06
C ALA A 51 -8.14 -4.61 -2.31
N LEU A 52 -6.93 -5.12 -2.51
CA LEU A 52 -6.57 -5.99 -3.63
C LEU A 52 -7.30 -7.33 -3.56
N SER A 53 -7.34 -7.99 -2.39
CA SER A 53 -8.10 -9.23 -2.22
C SER A 53 -9.60 -9.01 -2.48
N GLY A 54 -10.15 -7.90 -1.99
CA GLY A 54 -11.55 -7.53 -2.26
C GLY A 54 -11.80 -7.23 -3.74
N HIS A 55 -10.84 -6.66 -4.45
CA HIS A 55 -10.91 -6.43 -5.88
C HIS A 55 -10.92 -7.74 -6.66
N VAL A 56 -9.97 -8.64 -6.39
CA VAL A 56 -9.89 -9.96 -7.04
C VAL A 56 -11.18 -10.77 -6.82
N GLY A 57 -11.76 -10.71 -5.62
CA GLY A 57 -13.01 -11.42 -5.33
C GLY A 57 -14.27 -10.87 -6.01
N ARG A 58 -14.21 -9.68 -6.63
CA ARG A 58 -15.39 -9.02 -7.25
C ARG A 58 -15.20 -8.68 -8.73
N CYS A 59 -13.97 -8.52 -9.19
CA CYS A 59 -13.68 -8.11 -10.56
C CYS A 59 -13.80 -9.33 -11.49
N PRO A 60 -14.63 -9.26 -12.54
CA PRO A 60 -14.81 -10.38 -13.48
C PRO A 60 -13.56 -10.65 -14.34
N GLU A 61 -12.64 -9.70 -14.42
CA GLU A 61 -11.38 -9.83 -15.18
C GLU A 61 -10.22 -10.35 -14.31
N CYS A 62 -10.31 -10.22 -12.99
CA CYS A 62 -9.25 -10.63 -12.08
C CYS A 62 -9.47 -12.06 -11.58
N GLY A 63 -8.41 -12.88 -11.60
CA GLY A 63 -8.47 -14.32 -11.28
C GLY A 63 -7.29 -15.08 -11.88
#